data_AF-A0A3C0T0B7-F1
#
_entry.id   AF-A0A3C0T0B7-F1
#
_cell.length_a   1.000
_cell.length_b   1.000
_cell.length_c   1.000
_cell.angle_alpha   90.00
_cell.angle_beta   90.00
_cell.angle_gamma   90.00
#
_symmetry.space_group_name_H-M   'P 1'
#
loop_
_entity.id
_entity.type
_entity.pdbx_description
1 polymer ?
#
loop_
_entity_poly.entity_id
_entity_poly.type
_entity_poly.pdbx_seq_one_letter_code
_entity_poly.pdbx_strand_id
1 'polypeptide(L)'
;MITTGAADAVSLNTIFPSTAVSDAFEAVTNGMHNPEALAQLAAEGADAAEWVNMINAIRAFYNQDFALMNELLNTVPDECTAGSLKGILGMMSGTVPAAGKLSYHEEKLVKRVTEDSRFLSSAIGQLMESIEYGEELFIETVSLLIKEVKKSPSAAERLALWSFKTCIDNNFDDEALADNIIMLFGQAEGLRLIGLSLLETEPESALICFTRSLIKRLVDRMTGREEAAAFLEIIGALISVCRTDAPVLLDISEILTMLESELVLFFTLDELPEYPEPAMRVSVMLESLIGSGTDNLSAIEHKAEIGEAIQLELF
;
A
#
# COMPACT_ATOMS: atom_id res chain seq x y z
N MET A 1 -69.95 -7.21 -7.95
CA MET A 1 -69.70 -7.48 -6.53
C MET A 1 -68.54 -8.47 -6.46
N ILE A 2 -67.34 -7.95 -6.21
CA ILE A 2 -66.10 -8.71 -6.12
C ILE A 2 -65.83 -8.88 -4.63
N THR A 3 -65.86 -10.12 -4.14
CA THR A 3 -65.39 -10.46 -2.80
C THR A 3 -63.90 -10.74 -2.88
N THR A 4 -63.12 -9.78 -2.40
CA THR A 4 -61.68 -9.86 -2.14
C THR A 4 -61.40 -10.90 -1.07
N GLY A 5 -60.87 -12.07 -1.48
CA GLY A 5 -60.17 -12.98 -0.59
C GLY A 5 -58.72 -12.50 -0.44
N ALA A 6 -58.28 -12.29 0.79
CA ALA A 6 -56.94 -11.86 1.14
C ALA A 6 -55.90 -12.82 0.55
N ALA A 7 -55.11 -12.34 -0.39
CA ALA A 7 -53.82 -12.92 -0.69
C ALA A 7 -52.91 -12.58 0.51
N ASP A 8 -52.47 -13.59 1.23
CA ASP A 8 -51.39 -13.47 2.19
C ASP A 8 -50.22 -12.78 1.50
N ALA A 9 -49.89 -11.60 2.00
CA ALA A 9 -48.65 -10.92 1.68
C ALA A 9 -47.51 -11.78 2.22
N VAL A 10 -47.02 -12.71 1.40
CA VAL A 10 -45.70 -13.28 1.58
C VAL A 10 -44.74 -12.10 1.49
N SER A 11 -44.30 -11.68 2.67
CA SER A 11 -43.37 -10.60 2.89
C SER A 11 -42.18 -10.74 1.93
N LEU A 12 -41.93 -9.70 1.13
CA LEU A 12 -40.72 -9.53 0.31
C LEU A 12 -39.44 -9.36 1.17
N ASN A 13 -39.47 -9.72 2.47
CA ASN A 13 -38.32 -9.69 3.39
C ASN A 13 -37.53 -11.01 3.45
N THR A 14 -37.74 -11.98 2.56
CA THR A 14 -36.71 -13.03 2.34
C THR A 14 -35.59 -12.47 1.48
N ILE A 15 -34.89 -11.47 2.02
CA ILE A 15 -33.62 -10.99 1.48
C ILE A 15 -32.61 -12.10 1.77
N PHE A 16 -32.03 -12.62 0.69
CA PHE A 16 -31.02 -13.67 0.65
C PHE A 16 -29.93 -13.55 1.73
N PRO A 17 -29.19 -14.64 2.03
CA PRO A 17 -27.96 -14.64 2.84
C PRO A 17 -26.79 -13.80 2.24
N SER A 18 -27.06 -12.92 1.26
CA SER A 18 -26.04 -12.39 0.35
C SER A 18 -25.02 -11.47 1.03
N THR A 19 -25.40 -10.71 2.05
CA THR A 19 -24.47 -9.80 2.74
C THR A 19 -23.53 -10.57 3.64
N ALA A 20 -24.04 -11.46 4.48
CA ALA A 20 -23.19 -12.24 5.38
C ALA A 20 -22.28 -13.22 4.61
N VAL A 21 -22.76 -13.78 3.47
CA VAL A 21 -21.92 -14.60 2.57
C VAL A 21 -20.84 -13.72 1.96
N SER A 22 -21.20 -12.55 1.42
CA SER A 22 -20.24 -11.62 0.80
C SER A 22 -19.16 -11.18 1.79
N ASP A 23 -19.55 -10.76 2.99
CA ASP A 23 -18.63 -10.29 4.03
C ASP A 23 -17.67 -11.39 4.49
N ALA A 24 -18.18 -12.62 4.65
CA ALA A 24 -17.37 -13.77 5.01
C ALA A 24 -16.44 -14.21 3.87
N PHE A 25 -16.89 -14.12 2.61
CA PHE A 25 -16.07 -14.43 1.44
C PHE A 25 -14.95 -13.40 1.27
N GLU A 26 -15.28 -12.10 1.36
CA GLU A 26 -14.31 -11.00 1.28
C GLU A 26 -13.26 -11.11 2.38
N ALA A 27 -13.67 -11.34 3.62
CA ALA A 27 -12.77 -11.55 4.74
C ALA A 27 -11.76 -12.67 4.46
N VAL A 28 -12.24 -13.85 4.04
CA VAL A 28 -11.36 -15.01 3.79
C VAL A 28 -10.46 -14.79 2.57
N THR A 29 -10.94 -14.16 1.50
CA THR A 29 -10.09 -13.84 0.34
C THR A 29 -9.02 -12.79 0.63
N ASN A 30 -9.23 -11.94 1.64
CA ASN A 30 -8.26 -10.97 2.13
C ASN A 30 -7.33 -11.54 3.22
N GLY A 31 -7.40 -12.84 3.51
CA GLY A 31 -6.59 -13.49 4.55
C GLY A 31 -7.03 -13.18 5.98
N MET A 32 -8.22 -12.60 6.17
CA MET A 32 -8.81 -12.32 7.47
C MET A 32 -9.83 -13.37 7.87
N HIS A 33 -9.97 -13.62 9.17
CA HIS A 33 -11.05 -14.45 9.70
C HIS A 33 -12.13 -13.55 10.29
N ASN A 34 -13.36 -13.65 9.77
CA ASN A 34 -14.52 -12.99 10.36
C ASN A 34 -15.43 -14.03 11.05
N PRO A 35 -15.19 -14.34 12.33
CA PRO A 35 -15.99 -15.32 13.07
C PRO A 35 -17.43 -14.86 13.27
N GLU A 36 -17.69 -13.55 13.30
CA GLU A 36 -19.04 -12.99 13.48
C GLU A 36 -19.90 -13.21 12.23
N ALA A 37 -19.35 -12.97 11.03
CA ALA A 37 -20.05 -13.22 9.77
C ALA A 37 -20.35 -14.72 9.58
N LEU A 38 -19.43 -15.60 9.97
CA LEU A 38 -19.64 -17.06 9.92
C LEU A 38 -20.69 -17.54 10.94
N ALA A 39 -20.72 -16.94 12.13
CA ALA A 39 -21.73 -17.25 13.14
C ALA A 39 -23.13 -16.76 12.72
N GLN A 40 -23.21 -15.59 12.09
CA GLN A 40 -24.45 -15.09 11.48
C GLN A 40 -24.94 -16.01 10.38
N LEU A 41 -24.05 -16.42 9.47
CA LEU A 41 -24.38 -17.40 8.42
C LEU A 41 -24.91 -18.71 9.01
N ALA A 42 -24.23 -19.27 10.00
CA ALA A 42 -24.63 -20.54 10.61
C ALA A 42 -26.02 -20.48 11.27
N ALA A 43 -26.47 -19.31 11.69
CA ALA A 43 -27.79 -19.10 12.28
C ALA A 43 -28.94 -19.03 11.25
N GLU A 44 -28.63 -18.90 9.95
CA GLU A 44 -29.62 -18.67 8.88
C GLU A 44 -30.20 -19.96 8.27
N GLY A 45 -29.71 -21.14 8.65
CA GLY A 45 -30.31 -22.44 8.30
C GLY A 45 -29.47 -23.31 7.35
N ALA A 46 -30.11 -24.27 6.70
CA ALA A 46 -29.44 -25.35 5.94
C ALA A 46 -28.64 -24.85 4.73
N ASP A 47 -29.22 -23.95 3.92
CA ASP A 47 -28.55 -23.37 2.74
C ASP A 47 -27.31 -22.54 3.13
N ALA A 48 -27.32 -21.95 4.33
CA ALA A 48 -26.19 -21.20 4.85
C ALA A 48 -25.07 -22.10 5.38
N ALA A 49 -25.40 -23.30 5.88
CA ALA A 49 -24.39 -24.28 6.31
C ALA A 49 -23.47 -24.72 5.15
N GLU A 50 -24.01 -24.80 3.93
CA GLU A 50 -23.23 -25.11 2.72
C GLU A 50 -22.19 -24.03 2.42
N TRP A 51 -22.58 -22.75 2.56
CA TRP A 51 -21.66 -21.62 2.40
C TRP A 51 -20.64 -21.55 3.53
N VAL A 52 -21.00 -21.85 4.78
CA VAL A 52 -20.04 -21.95 5.90
C VAL A 52 -18.95 -22.97 5.57
N ASN A 53 -19.33 -24.15 5.08
CA ASN A 53 -18.37 -25.20 4.73
C ASN A 53 -17.50 -24.80 3.52
N MET A 54 -18.08 -24.14 2.51
CA MET A 54 -17.33 -23.60 1.38
C MET A 54 -16.32 -22.52 1.80
N ILE A 55 -16.72 -21.56 2.63
CA ILE A 55 -15.85 -20.49 3.12
C ILE A 55 -14.70 -21.08 3.98
N ASN A 56 -15.01 -22.05 4.83
CA ASN A 56 -13.98 -22.76 5.59
C ASN A 56 -13.06 -23.59 4.70
N ALA A 57 -13.55 -24.16 3.59
CA ALA A 57 -12.73 -24.86 2.61
C ALA A 57 -11.75 -23.89 1.90
N ILE A 58 -12.22 -22.70 1.50
CA ILE A 58 -11.36 -21.65 0.94
C ILE A 58 -10.30 -21.23 1.96
N ARG A 59 -10.67 -21.09 3.23
CA ARG A 59 -9.69 -20.79 4.30
C ARG A 59 -8.65 -21.90 4.44
N ALA A 60 -9.07 -23.17 4.45
CA ALA A 60 -8.16 -24.31 4.51
C ALA A 60 -7.22 -24.34 3.29
N PHE A 61 -7.71 -23.98 2.11
CA PHE A 61 -6.90 -23.79 0.90
C PHE A 61 -5.79 -22.73 1.09
N TYR A 62 -6.13 -21.54 1.61
CA TYR A 62 -5.13 -20.50 1.90
C TYR A 62 -4.08 -20.93 2.93
N ASN A 63 -4.49 -21.73 3.92
CA ASN A 63 -3.60 -22.29 4.95
C ASN A 63 -2.80 -23.52 4.48
N GLN A 64 -2.93 -23.91 3.20
CA GLN A 64 -2.31 -25.11 2.62
C GLN A 64 -2.72 -26.43 3.28
N ASP A 65 -3.84 -26.45 4.03
CA ASP A 65 -4.42 -27.66 4.60
C ASP A 65 -5.41 -28.29 3.61
N PHE A 66 -4.84 -28.92 2.58
CA PHE A 66 -5.63 -29.54 1.51
C PHE A 66 -6.44 -30.75 1.99
N ALA A 67 -6.07 -31.37 3.11
CA ALA A 67 -6.83 -32.48 3.68
C ALA A 67 -8.15 -31.97 4.27
N LEU A 68 -8.09 -30.93 5.10
CA LEU A 68 -9.26 -30.29 5.67
C LEU A 68 -10.13 -29.63 4.59
N MET A 69 -9.51 -29.00 3.60
CA MET A 69 -10.23 -28.43 2.45
C MET A 69 -11.09 -29.49 1.76
N ASN A 70 -10.51 -30.66 1.43
CA ASN A 70 -11.25 -31.72 0.75
C ASN A 70 -12.35 -32.33 1.63
N GLU A 71 -12.10 -32.49 2.93
CA GLU A 71 -13.13 -32.92 3.88
C GLU A 71 -14.34 -31.97 3.84
N LEU A 72 -14.09 -30.66 3.94
CA LEU A 72 -15.13 -29.64 3.91
C LEU A 72 -15.85 -29.58 2.55
N LEU A 73 -15.13 -29.67 1.44
CA LEU A 73 -15.74 -29.70 0.09
C LEU A 73 -16.66 -30.92 -0.10
N ASN A 74 -16.34 -32.07 0.49
CA ASN A 74 -17.19 -33.26 0.41
C ASN A 74 -18.52 -33.11 1.16
N THR A 75 -18.60 -32.19 2.12
CA THR A 75 -19.85 -31.93 2.87
C THR A 75 -20.82 -30.99 2.16
N VAL A 76 -20.36 -30.26 1.14
CA VAL A 76 -21.19 -29.36 0.33
C VAL A 76 -21.90 -30.19 -0.76
N PRO A 77 -23.22 -30.09 -0.99
CA PRO A 77 -23.87 -30.80 -2.10
C PRO A 77 -23.45 -30.24 -3.48
N ASP A 78 -23.43 -31.07 -4.53
CA ASP A 78 -23.05 -30.60 -5.89
C ASP A 78 -24.15 -29.76 -6.56
N GLU A 79 -25.41 -29.96 -6.15
CA GLU A 79 -26.57 -29.28 -6.73
C GLU A 79 -26.80 -27.86 -6.17
N CYS A 80 -26.07 -27.47 -5.13
CA CYS A 80 -26.22 -26.18 -4.49
C CYS A 80 -25.36 -25.08 -5.13
N THR A 81 -25.69 -23.82 -4.87
CA THR A 81 -24.95 -22.67 -5.43
C THR A 81 -23.49 -22.66 -4.97
N ALA A 82 -23.20 -22.99 -3.71
CA ALA A 82 -21.84 -23.11 -3.20
C ALA A 82 -21.07 -24.24 -3.90
N GLY A 83 -21.75 -25.34 -4.25
CA GLY A 83 -21.19 -26.52 -4.92
C GLY A 83 -20.50 -26.19 -6.25
N SER A 84 -20.91 -25.13 -6.95
CA SER A 84 -20.26 -24.65 -8.17
C SER A 84 -18.78 -24.30 -7.99
N LEU A 85 -18.35 -23.90 -6.79
CA LEU A 85 -16.96 -23.52 -6.51
C LEU A 85 -16.03 -24.72 -6.26
N LYS A 86 -16.58 -25.92 -6.03
CA LYS A 86 -15.80 -27.14 -5.74
C LYS A 86 -14.81 -27.45 -6.86
N GLY A 87 -15.27 -27.39 -8.11
CA GLY A 87 -14.44 -27.70 -9.27
C GLY A 87 -13.24 -26.75 -9.40
N ILE A 88 -13.44 -25.47 -9.07
CA ILE A 88 -12.42 -24.43 -9.11
C ILE A 88 -11.36 -24.70 -8.04
N LEU A 89 -11.78 -24.88 -6.77
CA LEU A 89 -10.89 -25.15 -5.65
C LEU A 89 -10.13 -26.47 -5.82
N GLY A 90 -10.82 -27.54 -6.22
CA GLY A 90 -10.21 -28.84 -6.47
C GLY A 90 -9.21 -28.85 -7.63
N MET A 91 -9.40 -28.00 -8.65
CA MET A 91 -8.42 -27.80 -9.72
C MET A 91 -7.21 -26.99 -9.22
N MET A 92 -7.45 -25.93 -8.42
CA MET A 92 -6.37 -25.10 -7.88
C MET A 92 -5.49 -25.83 -6.86
N SER A 93 -6.03 -26.76 -6.09
CA SER A 93 -5.27 -27.57 -5.11
C SER A 93 -4.52 -28.75 -5.72
N GLY A 94 -4.67 -29.01 -7.02
CA GLY A 94 -3.99 -30.12 -7.70
C GLY A 94 -4.46 -31.52 -7.31
N THR A 95 -5.58 -31.65 -6.58
CA THR A 95 -6.10 -32.95 -6.10
C THR A 95 -7.01 -33.69 -7.10
N VAL A 96 -7.38 -33.05 -8.22
CA VAL A 96 -8.03 -33.62 -9.44
C VAL A 96 -9.42 -34.31 -9.22
N PRO A 97 -10.20 -34.63 -10.29
CA PRO A 97 -11.48 -34.01 -10.55
C PRO A 97 -12.67 -34.95 -10.26
N ALA A 98 -13.52 -34.58 -9.32
CA ALA A 98 -14.84 -35.18 -9.14
C ALA A 98 -15.82 -34.01 -9.03
N ALA A 99 -16.68 -33.69 -9.98
CA ALA A 99 -17.13 -34.36 -11.18
C ALA A 99 -17.44 -33.30 -12.25
N GLY A 100 -17.15 -33.59 -13.51
CA GLY A 100 -17.49 -32.71 -14.64
C GLY A 100 -16.31 -31.93 -15.20
N LYS A 101 -16.33 -31.76 -16.53
CA LYS A 101 -15.46 -30.81 -17.23
C LYS A 101 -15.81 -29.42 -16.69
N LEU A 102 -14.82 -28.65 -16.26
CA LEU A 102 -15.07 -27.25 -15.89
C LEU A 102 -15.77 -26.55 -17.05
N SER A 103 -16.72 -25.69 -16.74
CA SER A 103 -17.28 -24.76 -17.71
C SER A 103 -16.19 -23.83 -18.24
N TYR A 104 -16.40 -23.27 -19.42
CA TYR A 104 -15.49 -22.30 -20.03
C TYR A 104 -15.16 -21.12 -19.08
N HIS A 105 -16.12 -20.69 -18.26
CA HIS A 105 -15.92 -19.59 -17.31
C HIS A 105 -15.05 -20.01 -16.12
N GLU A 106 -15.21 -21.23 -15.61
CA GLU A 106 -14.39 -21.77 -14.53
C GLU A 106 -12.95 -22.04 -15.00
N GLU A 107 -12.77 -22.64 -16.19
CA GLU A 107 -11.43 -22.83 -16.78
C GLU A 107 -10.73 -21.49 -16.97
N LYS A 108 -11.45 -20.46 -17.44
CA LYS A 108 -10.91 -19.12 -17.63
C LYS A 108 -10.54 -18.46 -16.30
N LEU A 109 -11.33 -18.67 -15.24
CA LEU A 109 -11.04 -18.14 -13.90
C LEU A 109 -9.83 -18.84 -13.30
N VAL A 110 -9.80 -20.18 -13.29
CA VAL A 110 -8.65 -20.95 -12.80
C VAL A 110 -7.39 -20.56 -13.55
N LYS A 111 -7.46 -20.46 -14.88
CA LYS A 111 -6.33 -20.04 -15.72
C LYS A 111 -5.80 -18.66 -15.32
N ARG A 112 -6.68 -17.66 -15.13
CA ARG A 112 -6.26 -16.32 -14.69
C ARG A 112 -5.58 -16.35 -13.32
N VAL A 113 -6.21 -17.00 -12.34
CA VAL A 113 -5.69 -17.06 -10.96
C VAL A 113 -4.36 -17.83 -10.90
N THR A 114 -4.21 -18.90 -11.68
CA THR A 114 -3.00 -19.74 -11.69
C THR A 114 -1.87 -19.15 -12.54
N GLU A 115 -2.16 -18.48 -13.66
CA GLU A 115 -1.13 -17.84 -14.49
C GLU A 115 -0.55 -16.60 -13.78
N ASP A 116 -1.38 -15.76 -13.17
CA ASP A 116 -0.93 -14.57 -12.45
C ASP A 116 -0.12 -14.94 -11.19
N SER A 117 -0.52 -15.98 -10.45
CA SER A 117 0.21 -16.43 -9.24
C SER A 117 1.55 -17.11 -9.54
N ARG A 118 1.68 -17.82 -10.66
CA ARG A 118 2.96 -18.41 -11.09
C ARG A 118 3.95 -17.36 -11.54
N PHE A 119 3.48 -16.37 -12.31
CA PHE A 119 4.31 -15.23 -12.69
C PHE A 119 4.83 -14.49 -11.46
N LEU A 120 3.95 -14.15 -10.50
CA LEU A 120 4.33 -13.44 -9.28
C LEU A 120 5.27 -14.28 -8.40
N SER A 121 5.00 -15.56 -8.20
CA SER A 121 5.88 -16.44 -7.42
C SER A 121 7.26 -16.58 -8.06
N SER A 122 7.32 -16.70 -9.39
CA SER A 122 8.59 -16.73 -10.14
C SER A 122 9.34 -15.40 -10.05
N ALA A 123 8.63 -14.28 -10.18
CA ALA A 123 9.19 -12.94 -10.07
C ALA A 123 9.78 -12.68 -8.68
N ILE A 124 9.06 -13.09 -7.63
CA ILE A 124 9.54 -13.02 -6.24
C ILE A 124 10.78 -13.90 -6.06
N GLY A 125 10.78 -15.12 -6.59
CA GLY A 125 11.97 -15.99 -6.56
C GLY A 125 13.20 -15.33 -7.19
N GLN A 126 13.04 -14.74 -8.39
CA GLN A 126 14.11 -14.01 -9.08
C GLN A 126 14.59 -12.78 -8.29
N LEU A 127 13.67 -12.08 -7.61
CA LEU A 127 14.04 -10.94 -6.75
C LEU A 127 14.85 -11.39 -5.55
N MET A 128 14.41 -12.45 -4.86
CA MET A 128 15.15 -12.97 -3.71
C MET A 128 16.52 -13.50 -4.11
N GLU A 129 16.61 -14.22 -5.23
CA GLU A 129 17.89 -14.69 -5.78
C GLU A 129 18.79 -13.51 -6.16
N SER A 130 18.26 -12.47 -6.81
CA SER A 130 19.07 -11.32 -7.25
C SER A 130 19.70 -10.53 -6.10
N ILE A 131 19.08 -10.49 -4.92
CA ILE A 131 19.69 -9.93 -3.70
C ILE A 131 21.00 -10.66 -3.36
N GLU A 132 21.04 -12.00 -3.51
CA GLU A 132 22.24 -12.80 -3.21
C GLU A 132 23.38 -12.56 -4.21
N TYR A 133 23.06 -12.20 -5.45
CA TYR A 133 24.02 -11.94 -6.52
C TYR A 133 24.53 -10.49 -6.56
N GLY A 134 23.90 -9.60 -5.81
CA GLY A 134 24.35 -8.22 -5.60
C GLY A 134 23.49 -7.16 -6.27
N GLU A 135 23.83 -5.92 -5.96
CA GLU A 135 23.08 -4.70 -6.28
C GLU A 135 22.68 -4.57 -7.76
N GLU A 136 23.64 -4.69 -8.69
CA GLU A 136 23.37 -4.45 -10.12
C GLU A 136 22.26 -5.38 -10.64
N LEU A 137 22.33 -6.67 -10.30
CA LEU A 137 21.33 -7.65 -10.73
C LEU A 137 19.99 -7.40 -10.05
N PHE A 138 19.99 -7.00 -8.78
CA PHE A 138 18.77 -6.65 -8.06
C PHE A 138 18.05 -5.48 -8.73
N ILE A 139 18.77 -4.37 -9.00
CA ILE A 139 18.20 -3.17 -9.62
C ILE A 139 17.65 -3.47 -11.01
N GLU A 140 18.38 -4.24 -11.83
CA GLU A 140 17.90 -4.66 -13.15
C GLU A 140 16.62 -5.50 -13.06
N THR A 141 16.61 -6.50 -12.17
CA THR A 141 15.49 -7.42 -11.98
C THR A 141 14.24 -6.67 -11.49
N VAL A 142 14.38 -5.81 -10.48
CA VAL A 142 13.29 -4.96 -9.98
C VAL A 142 12.73 -4.09 -11.09
N SER A 143 13.59 -3.42 -11.85
CA SER A 143 13.18 -2.50 -12.92
C SER A 143 12.40 -3.21 -14.03
N LEU A 144 12.80 -4.44 -14.37
CA LEU A 144 12.07 -5.27 -15.32
C LEU A 144 10.71 -5.69 -14.76
N LEU A 145 10.67 -6.17 -13.51
CA LEU A 145 9.43 -6.66 -12.92
C LEU A 145 8.41 -5.55 -12.70
N ILE A 146 8.81 -4.36 -12.24
CA ILE A 146 7.92 -3.19 -12.11
C ILE A 146 7.30 -2.86 -13.48
N LYS A 147 8.08 -2.90 -14.57
CA LYS A 147 7.57 -2.67 -15.94
C LYS A 147 6.53 -3.72 -16.34
N GLU A 148 6.76 -4.98 -16.00
CA GLU A 148 5.86 -6.08 -16.33
C GLU A 148 4.55 -6.04 -15.53
N VAL A 149 4.62 -5.72 -14.23
CA VAL A 149 3.43 -5.60 -13.37
C VAL A 149 2.69 -4.28 -13.52
N LYS A 150 3.18 -3.33 -14.34
CA LYS A 150 2.56 -2.01 -14.56
C LYS A 150 1.12 -2.04 -15.06
N LYS A 151 0.65 -3.19 -15.58
CA LYS A 151 -0.78 -3.42 -15.89
C LYS A 151 -1.68 -3.38 -14.64
N SER A 152 -1.09 -3.55 -13.45
CA SER A 152 -1.72 -3.39 -12.14
C SER A 152 -0.95 -2.33 -11.33
N PRO A 153 -1.37 -1.04 -11.39
CA PRO A 153 -0.64 0.07 -10.77
C PRO A 153 -0.33 -0.14 -9.29
N SER A 154 -1.31 -0.59 -8.50
CA SER A 154 -1.13 -0.86 -7.07
C SER A 154 -0.13 -1.99 -6.77
N ALA A 155 0.02 -2.97 -7.67
CA ALA A 155 1.04 -4.01 -7.51
C ALA A 155 2.43 -3.46 -7.83
N ALA A 156 2.55 -2.65 -8.89
CA ALA A 156 3.79 -1.99 -9.26
C ALA A 156 4.29 -1.04 -8.16
N GLU A 157 3.39 -0.25 -7.56
CA GLU A 157 3.71 0.66 -6.45
C GLU A 157 4.21 -0.12 -5.23
N ARG A 158 3.51 -1.18 -4.82
CA ARG A 158 3.92 -2.02 -3.69
C ARG A 158 5.28 -2.69 -3.94
N LEU A 159 5.53 -3.13 -5.17
CA LEU A 159 6.83 -3.68 -5.54
C LEU A 159 7.92 -2.62 -5.47
N ALA A 160 7.68 -1.41 -5.98
CA ALA A 160 8.65 -0.31 -5.88
C ALA A 160 9.00 0.03 -4.43
N LEU A 161 7.98 0.15 -3.56
CA LEU A 161 8.18 0.40 -2.12
C LEU A 161 9.01 -0.70 -1.47
N TRP A 162 8.63 -1.96 -1.68
CA TRP A 162 9.35 -3.10 -1.13
C TRP A 162 10.80 -3.15 -1.62
N SER A 163 11.01 -2.95 -2.92
CA SER A 163 12.34 -3.02 -3.52
C SER A 163 13.25 -1.90 -3.03
N PHE A 164 12.75 -0.68 -2.91
CA PHE A 164 13.54 0.45 -2.42
C PHE A 164 13.92 0.26 -0.95
N LYS A 165 12.96 -0.15 -0.11
CA LYS A 165 13.25 -0.52 1.30
C LYS A 165 14.28 -1.65 1.39
N THR A 166 14.15 -2.66 0.54
CA THR A 166 15.11 -3.79 0.48
C THR A 166 16.50 -3.32 0.05
N CYS A 167 16.59 -2.36 -0.87
CA CYS A 167 17.86 -1.73 -1.29
C CYS A 167 18.58 -1.11 -0.07
N ILE A 168 17.85 -0.29 0.69
CA ILE A 168 18.35 0.36 1.91
C ILE A 168 18.76 -0.68 2.96
N ASP A 169 17.88 -1.65 3.25
CA ASP A 169 18.12 -2.68 4.27
C ASP A 169 19.37 -3.53 3.98
N ASN A 170 19.77 -3.64 2.70
CA ASN A 170 20.98 -4.35 2.28
C ASN A 170 22.20 -3.45 2.06
N ASN A 171 22.11 -2.13 2.34
CA ASN A 171 23.15 -1.12 2.06
C ASN A 171 23.63 -1.12 0.61
N PHE A 172 22.71 -1.33 -0.33
CA PHE A 172 22.95 -1.14 -1.76
C PHE A 172 22.89 0.35 -2.10
N ASP A 173 23.62 0.77 -3.13
CA ASP A 173 23.46 2.11 -3.71
C ASP A 173 22.05 2.23 -4.31
N ASP A 174 21.26 3.15 -3.75
CA ASP A 174 19.87 3.35 -4.07
C ASP A 174 19.65 4.40 -5.16
N GLU A 175 20.69 5.12 -5.61
CA GLU A 175 20.58 6.17 -6.62
C GLU A 175 20.02 5.63 -7.96
N ALA A 176 20.58 4.53 -8.45
CA ALA A 176 20.15 3.93 -9.71
C ALA A 176 18.72 3.37 -9.62
N LEU A 177 18.32 2.86 -8.46
CA LEU A 177 16.96 2.39 -8.25
C LEU A 177 15.96 3.56 -8.13
N ALA A 178 16.34 4.64 -7.45
CA ALA A 178 15.56 5.87 -7.34
C ALA A 178 15.26 6.46 -8.72
N ASP A 179 16.28 6.57 -9.57
CA ASP A 179 16.14 7.05 -10.95
C ASP A 179 15.19 6.18 -11.77
N ASN A 180 15.29 4.85 -11.63
CA ASN A 180 14.39 3.92 -12.29
C ASN A 180 12.94 4.06 -11.81
N ILE A 181 12.71 4.19 -10.51
CA ILE A 181 11.37 4.42 -9.95
C ILE A 181 10.78 5.74 -10.46
N ILE A 182 11.56 6.83 -10.44
CA ILE A 182 11.17 8.14 -10.97
C ILE A 182 10.83 8.06 -12.46
N MET A 183 11.64 7.38 -13.26
CA MET A 183 11.38 7.18 -14.68
C MET A 183 10.08 6.38 -14.92
N LEU A 184 9.80 5.38 -14.08
CA LEU A 184 8.67 4.46 -14.28
C LEU A 184 7.32 5.05 -13.85
N PHE A 185 7.27 5.76 -12.73
CA PHE A 185 6.04 6.33 -12.17
C PHE A 185 5.87 7.82 -12.49
N GLY A 186 6.92 8.47 -12.98
CA GLY A 186 6.99 9.92 -13.12
C GLY A 186 7.53 10.58 -11.86
N GLN A 187 8.05 11.80 -12.00
CA GLN A 187 8.79 12.49 -10.94
C GLN A 187 7.99 12.65 -9.64
N ALA A 188 6.76 13.16 -9.72
CA ALA A 188 5.92 13.35 -8.54
C ALA A 188 5.67 12.04 -7.78
N GLU A 189 5.24 10.99 -8.49
CA GLU A 189 4.84 9.74 -7.87
C GLU A 189 6.03 8.89 -7.44
N GLY A 190 7.09 8.85 -8.25
CA GLY A 190 8.33 8.17 -7.89
C GLY A 190 8.95 8.73 -6.61
N LEU A 191 9.02 10.05 -6.49
CA LEU A 191 9.48 10.71 -5.26
C LEU A 191 8.59 10.39 -4.04
N ARG A 192 7.27 10.30 -4.24
CA ARG A 192 6.35 9.92 -3.15
C ARG A 192 6.63 8.49 -2.67
N LEU A 193 6.83 7.54 -3.60
CA LEU A 193 7.12 6.14 -3.28
C LEU A 193 8.49 6.01 -2.58
N ILE A 194 9.51 6.71 -3.07
CA ILE A 194 10.83 6.76 -2.42
C ILE A 194 10.69 7.33 -1.00
N GLY A 195 10.01 8.47 -0.84
CA GLY A 195 9.80 9.09 0.47
C GLY A 195 9.07 8.18 1.45
N LEU A 196 8.05 7.43 1.00
CA LEU A 196 7.36 6.42 1.81
C LEU A 196 8.30 5.30 2.29
N SER A 197 9.25 4.90 1.46
CA SER A 197 10.19 3.82 1.76
C SER A 197 11.24 4.25 2.81
N LEU A 198 11.53 5.55 2.87
CA LEU A 198 12.53 6.16 3.75
C LEU A 198 11.98 6.64 5.10
N LEU A 199 10.65 6.69 5.29
CA LEU A 199 9.99 7.31 6.45
C LEU A 199 10.57 6.89 7.82
N GLU A 200 10.96 5.63 7.95
CA GLU A 200 11.43 5.05 9.23
C GLU A 200 12.95 5.09 9.39
N THR A 201 13.69 5.08 8.27
CA THR A 201 15.14 4.89 8.25
C THR A 201 15.88 6.22 8.07
N GLU A 202 15.37 7.09 7.20
CA GLU A 202 15.99 8.36 6.81
C GLU A 202 14.93 9.47 6.68
N PRO A 203 14.43 10.01 7.81
CA PRO A 203 13.34 10.97 7.80
C PRO A 203 13.70 12.28 7.07
N GLU A 204 14.97 12.69 7.05
CA GLU A 204 15.45 13.86 6.30
C GLU A 204 15.33 13.64 4.78
N SER A 205 15.79 12.48 4.29
CA SER A 205 15.65 12.08 2.88
C SER A 205 14.17 11.96 2.50
N ALA A 206 13.35 11.37 3.37
CA ALA A 206 11.91 11.28 3.18
C ALA A 206 11.26 12.67 3.07
N LEU A 207 11.63 13.62 3.93
CA LEU A 207 11.13 15.00 3.92
C LEU A 207 11.45 15.69 2.58
N ILE A 208 12.67 15.54 2.08
CA ILE A 208 13.08 16.08 0.78
C ILE A 208 12.22 15.47 -0.33
N CYS A 209 12.03 14.15 -0.34
CA CYS A 209 11.23 13.44 -1.33
C CYS A 209 9.76 13.88 -1.33
N PHE A 210 9.10 13.96 -0.17
CA PHE A 210 7.72 14.44 -0.06
C PHE A 210 7.58 15.90 -0.49
N THR A 211 8.54 16.75 -0.12
CA THR A 211 8.52 18.17 -0.50
C THR A 211 8.67 18.34 -2.01
N ARG A 212 9.64 17.66 -2.65
CA ARG A 212 9.81 17.68 -4.12
C ARG A 212 8.61 17.10 -4.84
N SER A 213 8.01 16.03 -4.31
CA SER A 213 6.81 15.42 -4.86
C SER A 213 5.64 16.43 -4.88
N LEU A 214 5.39 17.12 -3.77
CA LEU A 214 4.35 18.14 -3.67
C LEU A 214 4.62 19.32 -4.62
N ILE A 215 5.84 19.86 -4.63
CA ILE A 215 6.24 20.94 -5.56
C ILE A 215 5.91 20.54 -7.00
N LYS A 216 6.34 19.34 -7.42
CA LYS A 216 6.12 18.86 -8.79
C LYS A 216 4.63 18.75 -9.12
N ARG A 217 3.82 18.26 -8.17
CA ARG A 217 2.36 18.14 -8.34
C ARG A 217 1.66 19.49 -8.44
N LEU A 218 2.09 20.49 -7.66
CA LEU A 218 1.59 21.85 -7.73
C LEU A 218 1.92 22.50 -9.08
N VAL A 219 3.18 22.38 -9.52
CA VAL A 219 3.64 22.89 -10.83
C VAL A 219 2.86 22.28 -11.97
N ASP A 220 2.68 20.95 -11.95
CA ASP A 220 1.95 20.22 -13.00
C ASP A 220 0.42 20.35 -12.90
N ARG A 221 -0.09 21.06 -11.88
CA ARG A 221 -1.53 21.24 -11.59
C ARG A 221 -2.30 19.92 -11.47
N MET A 222 -1.65 18.89 -10.93
CA MET A 222 -2.23 17.54 -10.77
C MET A 222 -2.80 17.26 -9.38
N THR A 223 -2.79 18.24 -8.47
CA THR A 223 -3.15 18.05 -7.07
C THR A 223 -4.27 19.01 -6.64
N GLY A 224 -5.22 18.49 -5.87
CA GLY A 224 -6.29 19.26 -5.23
C GLY A 224 -5.88 19.83 -3.87
N ARG A 225 -6.75 20.64 -3.26
CA ARG A 225 -6.53 21.26 -1.95
C ARG A 225 -6.33 20.22 -0.85
N GLU A 226 -7.14 19.17 -0.85
CA GLU A 226 -7.15 18.11 0.14
C GLU A 226 -5.87 17.28 0.09
N GLU A 227 -5.41 16.95 -1.12
CA GLU A 227 -4.17 16.22 -1.31
C GLU A 227 -2.96 17.09 -0.92
N ALA A 228 -2.94 18.37 -1.29
CA ALA A 228 -1.89 19.30 -0.83
C ALA A 228 -1.85 19.41 0.71
N ALA A 229 -3.00 19.48 1.36
CA ALA A 229 -3.09 19.49 2.83
C ALA A 229 -2.51 18.21 3.45
N ALA A 230 -2.83 17.04 2.90
CA ALA A 230 -2.28 15.77 3.37
C ALA A 230 -0.75 15.69 3.23
N PHE A 231 -0.19 16.16 2.10
CA PHE A 231 1.26 16.27 1.95
C PHE A 231 1.88 17.21 3.00
N LEU A 232 1.26 18.37 3.25
CA LEU A 232 1.74 19.32 4.25
C LEU A 232 1.70 18.76 5.67
N GLU A 233 0.71 17.93 6.00
CA GLU A 233 0.66 17.23 7.29
C GLU A 233 1.82 16.24 7.44
N ILE A 234 2.12 15.46 6.40
CA ILE A 234 3.27 14.53 6.39
C ILE A 234 4.59 15.30 6.52
N ILE A 235 4.76 16.38 5.75
CA ILE A 235 5.95 17.24 5.80
C ILE A 235 6.14 17.83 7.19
N GLY A 236 5.08 18.38 7.79
CA GLY A 236 5.13 18.92 9.15
C GLY A 236 5.48 17.87 10.21
N ALA A 237 4.94 16.65 10.09
CA ALA A 237 5.29 15.54 10.97
C ALA A 237 6.77 15.16 10.82
N LEU A 238 7.29 15.08 9.59
CA LEU A 238 8.69 14.76 9.31
C LEU A 238 9.65 15.81 9.87
N ILE A 239 9.33 17.10 9.74
CA ILE A 239 10.12 18.20 10.31
C ILE A 239 10.29 18.04 11.83
N SER A 240 9.26 17.55 12.53
CA SER A 240 9.31 17.37 13.99
C SER A 240 10.23 16.23 14.45
N VAL A 241 10.55 15.28 13.56
CA VAL A 241 11.39 14.10 13.87
C VAL A 241 12.78 14.15 13.25
N CYS A 242 13.00 14.99 12.23
CA CYS A 242 14.31 15.21 11.63
C CYS A 242 15.31 15.73 12.67
N ARG A 243 16.52 15.14 12.69
CA ARG A 243 17.65 15.57 13.52
C ARG A 243 18.76 16.00 12.60
N THR A 244 18.60 17.20 12.06
CA THR A 244 19.36 17.62 10.90
C THR A 244 20.72 18.21 11.30
N ASP A 245 21.79 17.69 10.70
CA ASP A 245 23.09 18.37 10.68
C ASP A 245 23.05 19.61 9.76
N ALA A 246 23.92 20.59 10.01
CA ALA A 246 23.88 21.89 9.32
C ALA A 246 23.83 21.83 7.77
N PRO A 247 24.54 20.94 7.06
CA PRO A 247 24.47 20.87 5.59
C PRO A 247 23.09 20.45 5.08
N VAL A 248 22.51 19.42 5.68
CA VAL A 248 21.19 18.88 5.29
C VAL A 248 20.07 19.88 5.62
N LEU A 249 20.27 20.70 6.66
CA LEU A 249 19.33 21.75 7.04
C LEU A 249 19.24 22.87 6.00
N LEU A 250 20.34 23.18 5.30
CA LEU A 250 20.34 24.14 4.20
C LEU A 250 19.51 23.64 3.02
N ASP A 251 19.70 22.38 2.62
CA ASP A 251 18.95 21.76 1.52
C ASP A 251 17.45 21.70 1.84
N ILE A 252 17.10 21.36 3.09
CA ILE A 252 15.71 21.35 3.57
C ILE A 252 15.13 22.77 3.61
N SER A 253 15.91 23.77 4.03
CA SER A 253 15.44 25.16 4.05
C SER A 253 15.18 25.69 2.64
N GLU A 254 16.06 25.42 1.68
CA GLU A 254 15.91 25.83 0.28
C GLU A 254 14.65 25.20 -0.31
N ILE A 255 14.42 23.91 -0.06
CA ILE A 255 13.30 23.18 -0.65
C ILE A 255 11.95 23.57 -0.07
N LEU A 256 11.89 23.87 1.23
CA LEU A 256 10.68 24.40 1.86
C LEU A 256 10.37 25.82 1.39
N THR A 257 11.39 26.65 1.14
CA THR A 257 11.20 27.98 0.55
C THR A 257 10.62 27.89 -0.87
N MET A 258 11.11 26.95 -1.69
CA MET A 258 10.52 26.67 -2.99
C MET A 258 9.07 26.21 -2.88
N LEU A 259 8.76 25.32 -1.92
CA LEU A 259 7.39 24.88 -1.68
C LEU A 259 6.47 26.05 -1.30
N GLU A 260 6.91 26.95 -0.42
CA GLU A 260 6.13 28.14 -0.04
C GLU A 260 5.77 28.99 -1.26
N SER A 261 6.76 29.28 -2.12
CA SER A 261 6.55 30.02 -3.37
C SER A 261 5.51 29.36 -4.28
N GLU A 262 5.62 28.04 -4.49
CA GLU A 262 4.69 27.30 -5.35
C GLU A 262 3.27 27.20 -4.76
N LEU A 263 3.13 27.06 -3.43
CA LEU A 263 1.81 27.10 -2.78
C LEU A 263 1.13 28.45 -2.96
N VAL A 264 1.88 29.55 -2.82
CA VAL A 264 1.35 30.90 -3.06
C VAL A 264 0.87 31.02 -4.50
N LEU A 265 1.69 30.66 -5.48
CA LEU A 265 1.31 30.70 -6.90
C LEU A 265 0.12 29.78 -7.21
N PHE A 266 0.07 28.62 -6.60
CA PHE A 266 -0.98 27.65 -6.84
C PHE A 266 -2.34 28.17 -6.36
N PHE A 267 -2.40 28.67 -5.12
CA PHE A 267 -3.64 29.13 -4.49
C PHE A 267 -4.06 30.56 -4.79
N THR A 268 -3.14 31.44 -5.22
CA THR A 268 -3.49 32.81 -5.64
C THR A 268 -4.14 32.87 -7.02
N LEU A 269 -3.90 31.86 -7.87
CA LEU A 269 -4.48 31.79 -9.21
C LEU A 269 -5.91 31.20 -9.23
N ASP A 270 -6.29 30.45 -8.20
CA ASP A 270 -7.68 30.01 -7.99
C ASP A 270 -8.43 31.09 -7.18
N GLU A 271 -9.08 32.02 -7.88
CA GLU A 271 -9.88 33.13 -7.32
C GLU A 271 -10.79 32.71 -6.15
N LEU A 272 -10.33 32.78 -4.89
CA LEU A 272 -11.19 32.78 -3.68
C LEU A 272 -10.39 33.31 -2.46
N PRO A 273 -10.82 34.42 -1.83
CA PRO A 273 -9.98 35.25 -0.96
C PRO A 273 -9.95 34.85 0.54
N GLU A 274 -10.29 33.63 0.93
CA GLU A 274 -10.59 33.35 2.35
C GLU A 274 -9.57 32.53 3.14
N TYR A 275 -8.49 32.00 2.55
CA TYR A 275 -7.57 31.14 3.32
C TYR A 275 -6.08 31.37 3.01
N PRO A 276 -5.34 32.12 3.85
CA PRO A 276 -3.88 32.20 3.81
C PRO A 276 -3.16 30.99 4.46
N GLU A 277 -3.88 29.91 4.80
CA GLU A 277 -3.36 28.84 5.68
C GLU A 277 -2.13 28.05 5.15
N PRO A 278 -2.05 27.60 3.88
CA PRO A 278 -1.00 26.64 3.49
C PRO A 278 0.41 27.24 3.48
N ALA A 279 0.58 28.44 2.91
CA ALA A 279 1.88 29.13 2.89
C ALA A 279 2.31 29.52 4.30
N MET A 280 1.39 30.04 5.12
CA MET A 280 1.66 30.38 6.52
C MET A 280 2.09 29.16 7.34
N ARG A 281 1.52 27.97 7.07
CA ARG A 281 1.95 26.72 7.69
C ARG A 281 3.40 26.37 7.32
N VAL A 282 3.82 26.57 6.08
CA VAL A 282 5.22 26.33 5.66
C VAL A 282 6.17 27.32 6.31
N SER A 283 5.82 28.62 6.41
CA SER A 283 6.66 29.60 7.11
C SER A 283 6.83 29.24 8.59
N VAL A 284 5.77 28.78 9.27
CA VAL A 284 5.84 28.29 10.66
C VAL A 284 6.70 27.02 10.77
N MET A 285 6.60 26.11 9.80
CA MET A 285 7.46 24.92 9.74
C MET A 285 8.94 25.29 9.59
N LEU A 286 9.26 26.26 8.73
CA LEU A 286 10.61 26.80 8.55
C LEU A 286 11.14 27.41 9.85
N GLU A 287 10.35 28.23 10.53
CA GLU A 287 10.72 28.81 11.83
C GLU A 287 10.98 27.74 12.89
N SER A 288 10.16 26.70 12.94
CA SER A 288 10.34 25.57 13.86
C SER A 288 11.63 24.78 13.58
N LEU A 289 11.97 24.58 12.30
CA LEU A 289 13.18 23.87 11.88
C LEU A 289 14.44 24.69 12.20
N ILE A 290 14.39 26.01 11.96
CA ILE A 290 15.51 26.91 12.26
C ILE A 290 15.70 27.03 13.77
N GLY A 291 14.61 27.18 14.54
CA GLY A 291 14.65 27.28 16.00
C GLY A 291 15.25 26.04 16.67
N SER A 292 14.86 24.83 16.24
CA SER A 292 15.45 23.58 16.73
C SER A 292 16.92 23.41 16.31
N GLY A 293 17.29 23.93 15.13
CA GLY A 293 18.66 23.98 14.65
C GLY A 293 19.56 24.90 15.47
N THR A 294 19.06 26.06 15.93
CA THR A 294 19.86 27.04 16.70
C THR A 294 20.25 26.55 18.10
N ASP A 295 19.41 25.72 18.75
CA ASP A 295 19.74 25.08 20.03
C ASP A 295 20.86 24.03 19.86
N ASN A 296 20.93 23.37 18.70
CA ASN A 296 22.01 22.44 18.37
C ASN A 296 23.28 23.16 17.88
N LEU A 297 23.15 24.23 17.11
CA LEU A 297 24.28 25.05 16.63
C LEU A 297 25.01 25.73 17.79
N SER A 298 24.28 26.30 18.76
CA SER A 298 24.88 26.88 19.97
C SER A 298 25.58 25.82 20.84
N ALA A 299 25.06 24.60 20.91
CA ALA A 299 25.72 23.47 21.60
C ALA A 299 26.97 22.95 20.86
N ILE A 300 27.00 23.06 19.53
CA ILE A 300 28.16 22.72 18.69
C ILE A 300 29.24 23.81 18.77
N GLU A 301 28.86 25.09 18.71
CA GLU A 301 29.76 26.23 18.93
C GLU A 301 30.36 26.21 20.33
N HIS A 302 29.57 25.89 21.35
CA HIS A 302 30.08 25.80 22.72
C HIS A 302 30.98 24.56 22.93
N LYS A 303 30.74 23.44 22.23
CA LYS A 303 31.66 22.29 22.21
C LYS A 303 32.93 22.57 21.41
N ALA A 304 32.86 23.37 20.35
CA ALA A 304 34.02 23.82 19.59
C ALA A 304 34.89 24.80 20.41
N GLU A 305 34.28 25.72 21.16
CA GLU A 305 34.98 26.60 22.11
C GLU A 305 35.61 25.82 23.27
N ILE A 306 34.92 24.80 23.81
CA ILE A 306 35.49 23.91 24.83
C ILE A 306 36.62 23.04 24.24
N GLY A 307 36.52 22.62 22.98
CA GLY A 307 37.56 21.90 22.25
C GLY A 307 38.81 22.74 21.99
N GLU A 308 38.66 24.01 21.63
CA GLU A 308 39.77 24.97 21.49
C GLU A 308 40.38 25.35 22.85
N ALA A 309 39.57 25.49 23.90
CA ALA A 309 40.05 25.76 25.25
C ALA A 309 40.90 24.60 25.81
N ILE A 310 40.54 23.34 25.51
CA ILE A 310 41.30 22.16 25.94
C ILE A 310 42.61 22.00 25.14
N GLN A 311 42.67 22.48 23.88
CA GLN A 311 43.93 22.50 23.10
C GLN A 311 44.91 23.60 23.54
N LEU A 312 44.42 24.69 24.16
CA LEU A 312 45.26 25.76 24.69
C LEU A 312 45.83 25.49 26.09
N GLU A 313 45.34 24.47 26.83
CA GLU A 313 45.92 24.03 28.10
C GLU A 313 46.91 22.84 27.96
N LEU A 314 47.13 22.34 26.74
CA LEU A 314 48.04 21.23 26.44
C LEU A 314 49.32 21.63 25.68
N PHE A 315 49.66 22.93 25.67
CA PHE A 315 50.94 23.46 25.20
C PHE A 315 51.62 24.36 26.23
#